data_AF-A0A8H5FVW4-F1
#
_entry.id   AF-A0A8H5FVW4-F1
#
_cell.length_a   1.000
_cell.length_b   1.000
_cell.length_c   1.000
_cell.angle_alpha   90.00
_cell.angle_beta   90.00
_cell.angle_gamma   90.00
#
_symmetry.space_group_name_H-M   'P 1'
#
loop_
_entity.id
_entity.type
_entity.pdbx_description
1 polymer ?
#
loop_
_entity_poly.entity_id
_entity_poly.type
_entity_poly.pdbx_seq_one_letter_code
_entity_poly.pdbx_strand_id
1 'polypeptide(L)'
;MDFEDQQAQVLIERPDAAEGIESLVLSFLQQLVDTSGLKFDEKIPAHERRAQSKIHLQLANRKAKGPTKTLTYPKKCNIGSARPFAQLFRVMDLAHEAIIEDIPMTKRDIYYNDVQLFKSQRTVDALVDDLAATFDLDRSSLNVRASSKGLVCGSGLTIRLSSGETIQPTDTEVHTYGPIFTGNRRNDTRSQGTLIPVGEDIESFGLEEDVCWVLVVEKEVRDLPSIPFIDALRTGIGGLPNALSLENVKPP
;
A
#
# COMPACT_ATOMS: atom_id res chain seq x y z
N MET A 1 -33.71 -15.82 -27.68
CA MET A 1 -34.04 -15.05 -26.47
C MET A 1 -33.04 -15.56 -25.47
N ASP A 2 -31.78 -15.20 -25.66
CA ASP A 2 -30.63 -15.89 -25.05
C ASP A 2 -29.44 -14.92 -25.05
N PHE A 3 -29.30 -14.09 -24.01
CA PHE A 3 -28.12 -13.23 -23.79
C PHE A 3 -28.02 -12.79 -22.31
N GLU A 4 -28.16 -13.71 -21.35
CA GLU A 4 -27.97 -13.36 -19.92
C GLU A 4 -27.09 -14.31 -19.10
N ASP A 5 -26.32 -15.22 -19.72
CA ASP A 5 -25.37 -16.06 -18.97
C ASP A 5 -24.00 -16.08 -19.64
N GLN A 6 -23.17 -15.05 -19.35
CA GLN A 6 -21.70 -15.12 -19.47
C GLN A 6 -21.02 -13.86 -18.90
N GLN A 7 -21.07 -13.68 -17.57
CA GLN A 7 -20.02 -12.94 -16.84
C GLN A 7 -19.64 -13.70 -15.57
N ALA A 8 -19.25 -14.97 -15.73
CA ALA A 8 -18.38 -15.65 -14.77
C ALA A 8 -16.94 -15.23 -15.10
N GLN A 9 -16.54 -14.05 -14.64
CA GLN A 9 -15.18 -13.58 -14.84
C GLN A 9 -14.27 -14.25 -13.80
N VAL A 10 -13.43 -15.13 -14.33
CA VAL A 10 -12.40 -15.93 -13.69
C VAL A 10 -11.56 -15.06 -12.75
N LEU A 11 -11.82 -15.13 -11.45
CA LEU A 11 -10.90 -14.66 -10.41
C LEU A 11 -9.79 -15.70 -10.31
N ILE A 12 -8.68 -15.40 -10.98
CA ILE A 12 -7.42 -16.12 -10.92
C ILE A 12 -7.00 -16.16 -9.45
N GLU A 13 -7.04 -17.34 -8.84
CA GLU A 13 -6.48 -17.62 -7.51
C GLU A 13 -4.99 -17.23 -7.51
N ARG A 14 -4.70 -16.02 -7.05
CA ARG A 14 -3.36 -15.66 -6.58
C ARG A 14 -3.08 -16.50 -5.33
N PRO A 15 -1.84 -16.96 -5.08
CA PRO A 15 -1.50 -17.57 -3.80
C PRO A 15 -1.96 -16.64 -2.67
N ASP A 16 -2.87 -17.13 -1.84
CA ASP A 16 -3.64 -16.29 -0.94
C ASP A 16 -2.69 -15.75 0.13
N ALA A 17 -2.51 -14.43 0.14
CA ALA A 17 -1.74 -13.76 1.18
C ALA A 17 -2.28 -14.10 2.57
N ALA A 18 -3.58 -14.38 2.70
CA ALA A 18 -4.18 -14.87 3.93
C ALA A 18 -3.66 -16.28 4.30
N GLU A 19 -3.61 -17.22 3.36
CA GLU A 19 -3.07 -18.57 3.61
C GLU A 19 -1.59 -18.53 4.05
N GLY A 20 -0.79 -17.64 3.44
CA GLY A 20 0.60 -17.40 3.85
C GLY A 20 0.70 -16.90 5.30
N ILE A 21 -0.15 -15.94 5.67
CA ILE A 21 -0.24 -15.42 7.04
C ILE A 21 -0.67 -16.53 8.00
N GLU A 22 -1.75 -17.24 7.69
CA GLU A 22 -2.31 -18.31 8.52
C GLU A 22 -1.31 -19.44 8.73
N SER A 23 -0.61 -19.88 7.67
CA SER A 23 0.44 -20.88 7.75
C SER A 23 1.58 -20.46 8.68
N LEU A 24 2.00 -19.19 8.60
CA LEU A 24 3.06 -18.67 9.47
C LEU A 24 2.59 -18.62 10.93
N VAL A 25 1.35 -18.17 11.19
CA VAL A 25 0.75 -18.15 12.53
C VAL A 25 0.60 -19.56 13.10
N LEU A 26 0.09 -20.51 12.31
CA LEU A 26 -0.05 -21.91 12.70
C LEU A 26 1.30 -22.53 13.03
N SER A 27 2.35 -22.25 12.23
CA SER A 27 3.71 -22.73 12.51
C SER A 27 4.24 -22.24 13.86
N PHE A 28 3.88 -21.02 14.28
CA PHE A 28 4.24 -20.46 15.57
C PHE A 28 3.45 -21.10 16.71
N LEU A 29 2.13 -21.25 16.54
CA LEU A 29 1.26 -21.87 17.54
C LEU A 29 1.62 -23.34 17.76
N GLN A 30 1.98 -24.07 16.71
CA GLN A 30 2.46 -25.44 16.82
C GLN A 30 3.74 -25.52 17.64
N GLN A 31 4.72 -24.65 17.36
CA GLN A 31 5.95 -24.56 18.16
C GLN A 31 5.66 -24.24 19.65
N LEU A 32 4.65 -23.41 19.94
CA LEU A 32 4.23 -23.11 21.31
C LEU A 32 3.66 -24.34 22.02
N VAL A 33 2.80 -25.10 21.34
CA VAL A 33 2.22 -26.33 21.88
C VAL A 33 3.32 -27.35 22.14
N ASP A 34 4.22 -27.55 21.17
CA ASP A 34 5.32 -28.50 21.26
C ASP A 34 6.25 -28.15 22.44
N THR A 35 6.60 -26.86 22.59
CA THR A 35 7.47 -26.40 23.68
C THR A 35 6.81 -26.44 25.05
N SER A 36 5.49 -26.24 25.11
CA SER A 36 4.70 -26.33 26.35
C SER A 36 4.43 -27.78 26.77
N GLY A 37 4.36 -28.70 25.80
CA GLY A 37 4.20 -30.14 26.00
C GLY A 37 5.48 -30.86 26.46
N LEU A 38 6.64 -30.19 26.45
CA LEU A 38 7.89 -30.75 26.93
C LEU A 38 7.79 -31.06 28.43
N LYS A 39 7.70 -32.35 28.76
CA LYS A 39 7.81 -32.82 30.14
C LYS A 39 9.19 -32.47 30.67
N PHE A 40 9.23 -32.00 31.92
CA PHE A 40 10.47 -31.73 32.61
C PHE A 40 11.24 -33.04 32.82
N ASP A 41 12.20 -33.34 31.93
CA ASP A 41 13.15 -34.42 32.14
C ASP A 41 14.42 -33.85 32.80
N GLU A 42 14.59 -34.19 34.07
CA GLU A 42 15.70 -33.73 34.90
C GLU A 42 17.05 -34.23 34.35
N LYS A 43 17.06 -35.33 33.57
CA LYS A 43 18.26 -35.92 32.97
C LYS A 43 18.82 -35.10 31.81
N ILE A 44 18.00 -34.29 31.14
CA ILE A 44 18.47 -33.44 30.03
C ILE A 44 19.22 -32.24 30.60
N PRO A 45 20.47 -31.96 30.21
CA PRO A 45 21.18 -30.76 30.67
C PRO A 45 20.39 -29.46 30.47
N ALA A 46 20.50 -28.53 31.42
CA ALA A 46 19.72 -27.28 31.40
C ALA A 46 19.90 -26.43 30.13
N HIS A 47 21.10 -26.47 29.52
CA HIS A 47 21.39 -25.73 28.28
C HIS A 47 20.64 -26.32 27.07
N GLU A 48 20.45 -27.63 27.04
CA GLU A 48 19.81 -28.38 25.98
C GLU A 48 18.28 -28.26 26.09
N ARG A 49 17.74 -28.35 27.30
CA ARG A 49 16.32 -28.01 27.59
C ARG A 49 15.98 -26.60 27.11
N ARG A 50 16.85 -25.63 27.42
CA ARG A 50 16.64 -24.23 27.02
C ARG A 50 16.76 -24.01 25.51
N ALA A 51 17.49 -24.87 24.79
CA ALA A 51 17.52 -24.84 23.34
C ALA A 51 16.21 -25.39 22.76
N GLN A 52 15.68 -26.47 23.34
CA GLN A 52 14.42 -27.10 22.94
C GLN A 52 13.21 -26.19 23.17
N SER A 53 13.23 -25.31 24.17
CA SER A 53 12.14 -24.35 24.44
C SER A 53 12.16 -23.09 23.57
N LYS A 54 12.99 -23.02 22.52
CA LYS A 54 13.06 -21.84 21.65
C LYS A 54 12.13 -21.98 20.46
N ILE A 55 11.39 -20.91 20.23
CA ILE A 55 10.51 -20.69 19.10
C ILE A 55 11.25 -19.82 18.10
N HIS A 56 11.17 -20.21 16.84
CA HIS A 56 11.83 -19.57 15.72
C HIS A 56 10.81 -19.23 14.64
N LEU A 57 10.80 -17.98 14.22
CA LEU A 57 10.10 -17.56 12.99
C LEU A 57 11.13 -17.02 12.02
N GLN A 58 11.10 -17.51 10.78
CA GLN A 58 11.95 -17.05 9.71
C GLN A 58 11.15 -16.18 8.76
N LEU A 59 11.71 -15.03 8.44
CA LEU A 59 11.18 -14.08 7.47
C LEU A 59 12.24 -13.81 6.42
N ALA A 60 11.84 -13.42 5.21
CA ALA A 60 12.75 -12.78 4.28
C ALA A 60 13.30 -11.48 4.88
N ASN A 61 14.46 -11.04 4.41
CA ASN A 61 15.13 -9.84 4.92
C ASN A 61 15.53 -8.92 3.77
N ARG A 62 14.65 -7.98 3.42
CA ARG A 62 14.85 -7.14 2.23
C ARG A 62 15.89 -6.04 2.45
N LYS A 63 16.20 -5.69 3.71
CA LYS A 63 17.02 -4.51 4.08
C LYS A 63 18.42 -4.84 4.62
N ALA A 64 18.76 -6.10 4.92
CA ALA A 64 20.08 -6.47 5.46
C ALA A 64 20.91 -7.34 4.51
N LYS A 65 22.17 -7.58 4.87
CA LYS A 65 23.17 -8.34 4.10
C LYS A 65 22.90 -9.86 3.98
N GLY A 66 21.71 -10.35 4.32
CA GLY A 66 21.39 -11.79 4.32
C GLY A 66 19.98 -12.05 3.80
N PRO A 67 19.71 -13.24 3.24
CA PRO A 67 18.43 -13.54 2.60
C PRO A 67 17.27 -13.62 3.59
N THR A 68 17.54 -14.03 4.83
CA THR A 68 16.51 -14.28 5.84
C THR A 68 16.87 -13.64 7.19
N LYS A 69 15.83 -13.41 7.99
CA LYS A 69 15.86 -12.88 9.36
C LYS A 69 15.11 -13.84 10.25
N THR A 70 15.75 -14.31 11.31
CA THR A 70 15.13 -15.20 12.29
C THR A 70 14.77 -14.44 13.56
N LEU A 71 13.49 -14.40 13.89
CA LEU A 71 13.00 -14.02 15.20
C LEU A 71 13.09 -15.23 16.13
N THR A 72 13.54 -15.03 17.37
CA THR A 72 13.73 -16.12 18.33
C THR A 72 13.21 -15.71 19.71
N TYR A 73 12.40 -16.58 20.30
CA TYR A 73 11.85 -16.41 21.64
C TYR A 73 11.91 -17.72 22.43
N PRO A 74 12.30 -17.74 23.70
CA PRO A 74 12.85 -16.62 24.46
C PRO A 74 14.33 -16.37 24.09
N LYS A 75 14.68 -15.10 23.87
CA LYS A 75 16.06 -14.62 23.70
C LYS A 75 16.40 -13.59 24.77
N LYS A 76 17.62 -13.67 25.33
CA LYS A 76 18.12 -12.70 26.31
C LYS A 76 18.46 -11.39 25.58
N CYS A 77 17.72 -10.33 25.86
CA CYS A 77 17.96 -8.99 25.33
C CYS A 77 17.33 -7.92 26.23
N ASN A 78 17.91 -6.72 26.23
CA ASN A 78 17.53 -5.63 27.15
C ASN A 78 16.06 -5.15 26.99
N ILE A 79 15.50 -5.29 25.79
CA ILE A 79 14.17 -4.74 25.44
C ILE A 79 13.08 -5.85 25.47
N GLY A 80 13.46 -7.08 25.88
CA GLY A 80 12.58 -8.25 25.79
C GLY A 80 12.47 -8.80 24.36
N SER A 81 12.39 -10.12 24.23
CA SER A 81 12.39 -10.80 22.92
C SER A 81 11.01 -10.99 22.32
N ALA A 82 9.94 -10.65 23.07
CA ALA A 82 8.57 -10.76 22.61
C ALA A 82 8.14 -9.60 21.70
N ARG A 83 8.72 -8.40 21.86
CA ARG A 83 8.29 -7.21 21.12
C ARG A 83 8.36 -7.38 19.59
N PRO A 84 9.44 -7.93 18.99
CA PRO A 84 9.47 -8.15 17.55
C PRO A 84 8.38 -9.13 17.06
N PHE A 85 8.04 -10.15 17.86
CA PHE A 85 6.94 -11.06 17.55
C PHE A 85 5.60 -10.31 17.60
N ALA A 86 5.35 -9.54 18.66
CA ALA A 86 4.12 -8.75 18.79
C ALA A 86 3.95 -7.75 17.63
N GLN A 87 5.03 -7.09 17.20
CA GLN A 87 5.00 -6.21 16.04
C GLN A 87 4.68 -6.97 14.74
N LEU A 88 5.30 -8.13 14.52
CA LEU A 88 5.03 -8.97 13.35
C LEU A 88 3.57 -9.45 13.34
N PHE A 89 3.10 -10.03 14.44
CA PHE A 89 1.72 -10.50 14.56
C PHE A 89 0.71 -9.37 14.37
N ARG A 90 0.98 -8.17 14.88
CA ARG A 90 0.06 -7.04 14.65
C ARG A 90 0.00 -6.62 13.19
N VAL A 91 1.11 -6.67 12.45
CA VAL A 91 1.08 -6.40 10.99
C VAL A 91 0.32 -7.49 10.25
N MET A 92 0.55 -8.76 10.60
CA MET A 92 -0.15 -9.90 9.99
C MET A 92 -1.65 -9.87 10.25
N ASP A 93 -2.06 -9.58 11.48
CA ASP A 93 -3.46 -9.45 11.90
C ASP A 93 -4.18 -8.36 11.09
N LEU A 94 -3.60 -7.16 11.00
CA LEU A 94 -4.17 -6.06 10.22
C LEU A 94 -4.18 -6.34 8.71
N ALA A 95 -3.14 -7.00 8.18
CA ALA A 95 -3.10 -7.38 6.77
C ALA A 95 -4.13 -8.47 6.46
N HIS A 96 -4.28 -9.46 7.34
CA HIS A 96 -5.28 -10.52 7.22
C HIS A 96 -6.70 -9.91 7.24
N GLU A 97 -7.01 -9.04 8.19
CA GLU A 97 -8.28 -8.30 8.24
C GLU A 97 -8.52 -7.50 6.94
N ALA A 98 -7.51 -6.77 6.46
CA ALA A 98 -7.61 -6.01 5.22
C ALA A 98 -7.86 -6.90 3.99
N ILE A 99 -7.29 -8.11 3.94
CA ILE A 99 -7.52 -9.07 2.86
C ILE A 99 -8.94 -9.65 2.94
N ILE A 100 -9.37 -10.10 4.12
CA ILE A 100 -10.68 -10.76 4.31
C ILE A 100 -11.84 -9.80 4.06
N GLU A 101 -11.74 -8.56 4.54
CA GLU A 101 -12.78 -7.54 4.36
C GLU A 101 -12.69 -6.82 3.00
N ASP A 102 -11.63 -7.07 2.22
CA ASP A 102 -11.28 -6.36 0.98
C ASP A 102 -11.20 -4.83 1.16
N ILE A 103 -10.78 -4.37 2.34
CA ILE A 103 -10.60 -2.95 2.64
C ILE A 103 -9.10 -2.63 2.64
N PRO A 104 -8.59 -1.89 1.62
CA PRO A 104 -7.17 -1.59 1.54
C PRO A 104 -6.73 -0.67 2.68
N MET A 105 -5.54 -0.92 3.19
CA MET A 105 -4.93 -0.08 4.24
C MET A 105 -3.57 0.46 3.79
N THR A 106 -3.12 1.56 4.40
CA THR A 106 -1.78 2.10 4.13
C THR A 106 -0.80 1.79 5.26
N LYS A 107 0.51 1.84 4.97
CA LYS A 107 1.56 1.70 6.00
C LYS A 107 1.42 2.73 7.14
N ARG A 108 0.83 3.88 6.85
CA ARG A 108 0.51 4.91 7.85
C ARG A 108 -0.62 4.46 8.77
N ASP A 109 -1.66 3.85 8.22
CA ASP A 109 -2.79 3.32 9.00
C ASP A 109 -2.32 2.24 9.97
N ILE A 110 -1.48 1.30 9.50
CA ILE A 110 -0.83 0.29 10.35
C ILE A 110 -0.03 0.95 11.49
N TYR A 111 0.76 1.97 11.17
CA TYR A 111 1.56 2.66 12.20
C TYR A 111 0.69 3.37 13.25
N TYR A 112 -0.38 4.03 12.83
CA TYR A 112 -1.27 4.76 13.74
C TYR A 112 -2.20 3.85 14.53
N ASN A 113 -2.40 2.61 14.08
CA ASN A 113 -3.15 1.60 14.80
C ASN A 113 -2.51 1.26 16.17
N ASP A 114 -1.18 1.18 16.26
CA ASP A 114 -0.46 1.11 17.56
C ASP A 114 0.94 1.75 17.51
N VAL A 115 0.96 3.07 17.69
CA VAL A 115 2.20 3.86 17.71
C VAL A 115 3.16 3.40 18.82
N GLN A 116 2.64 2.93 19.95
CA GLN A 116 3.46 2.53 21.09
C GLN A 116 4.17 1.20 20.85
N LEU A 117 3.54 0.28 20.12
CA LEU A 117 4.12 -0.97 19.69
C LEU A 117 5.16 -0.76 18.59
N PHE A 118 4.87 0.05 17.57
CA PHE A 118 5.77 0.18 16.41
C PHE A 118 6.94 1.15 16.62
N LYS A 119 6.76 2.19 17.42
CA LYS A 119 7.72 3.29 17.71
C LYS A 119 8.15 4.15 16.52
N SER A 120 8.25 3.56 15.33
CA SER A 120 8.66 4.25 14.11
C SER A 120 7.97 3.65 12.90
N GLN A 121 7.68 4.48 11.89
CA GLN A 121 7.15 4.00 10.61
C GLN A 121 8.13 3.09 9.88
N ARG A 122 9.44 3.32 10.03
CA ARG A 122 10.48 2.46 9.46
C ARG A 122 10.34 1.00 9.92
N THR A 123 9.85 0.78 11.14
CA THR A 123 9.55 -0.56 11.67
C THR A 123 8.43 -1.21 10.86
N VAL A 124 7.32 -0.51 10.66
CA VAL A 124 6.17 -0.99 9.85
C VAL A 124 6.59 -1.24 8.42
N ASP A 125 7.31 -0.29 7.81
CA ASP A 125 7.80 -0.42 6.44
C ASP A 125 8.64 -1.70 6.27
N ALA A 126 9.59 -1.93 7.18
CA ALA A 126 10.42 -3.13 7.13
C ALA A 126 9.60 -4.42 7.34
N LEU A 127 8.65 -4.44 8.26
CA LEU A 127 7.84 -5.64 8.51
C LEU A 127 6.93 -5.98 7.34
N VAL A 128 6.26 -4.98 6.74
CA VAL A 128 5.44 -5.18 5.54
C VAL A 128 6.30 -5.65 4.36
N ASP A 129 7.46 -5.01 4.15
CA ASP A 129 8.38 -5.39 3.06
C ASP A 129 8.95 -6.81 3.28
N ASP A 130 9.29 -7.19 4.51
CA ASP A 130 9.81 -8.52 4.88
C ASP A 130 8.70 -9.59 4.75
N LEU A 131 7.45 -9.30 5.13
CA LEU A 131 6.31 -10.21 5.00
C LEU A 131 5.97 -10.49 3.54
N ALA A 132 5.83 -9.45 2.72
CA ALA A 132 5.58 -9.60 1.29
C ALA A 132 6.65 -10.50 0.64
N ALA A 133 7.93 -10.25 0.95
CA ALA A 133 9.03 -11.08 0.48
C ALA A 133 9.06 -12.50 1.08
N THR A 134 8.53 -12.71 2.30
CA THR A 134 8.44 -14.04 2.92
C THR A 134 7.47 -14.94 2.16
N PHE A 135 6.39 -14.35 1.62
CA PHE A 135 5.38 -15.06 0.85
C PHE A 135 5.63 -15.05 -0.65
N ASP A 136 6.74 -14.45 -1.11
CA ASP A 136 7.04 -14.21 -2.53
C ASP A 136 5.92 -13.44 -3.25
N LEU A 137 5.36 -12.45 -2.54
CA LEU A 137 4.26 -11.61 -3.00
C LEU A 137 4.67 -10.16 -3.15
N ASP A 138 3.93 -9.44 -3.99
CA ASP A 138 3.93 -7.99 -4.00
C ASP A 138 3.18 -7.42 -2.80
N ARG A 139 3.55 -6.20 -2.40
CA ARG A 139 2.96 -5.50 -1.24
C ARG A 139 1.45 -5.31 -1.36
N SER A 140 0.97 -5.05 -2.57
CA SER A 140 -0.46 -4.92 -2.88
C SER A 140 -1.25 -6.20 -2.61
N SER A 141 -0.60 -7.37 -2.65
CA SER A 141 -1.23 -8.66 -2.34
C SER A 141 -1.55 -8.81 -0.85
N LEU A 142 -0.89 -8.06 0.03
CA LEU A 142 -1.23 -7.97 1.46
C LEU A 142 -2.39 -6.98 1.73
N ASN A 143 -3.04 -6.47 0.67
CA ASN A 143 -3.95 -5.33 0.68
C ASN A 143 -3.38 -4.07 1.38
N VAL A 144 -2.05 -3.93 1.39
CA VAL A 144 -1.34 -2.74 1.90
C VAL A 144 -0.91 -1.85 0.73
N ARG A 145 -1.70 -0.82 0.45
CA ARG A 145 -1.52 0.06 -0.71
C ARG A 145 -0.86 1.39 -0.33
N ALA A 146 -0.29 2.05 -1.34
CA ALA A 146 0.16 3.43 -1.17
C ALA A 146 -1.04 4.37 -1.02
N SER A 147 -0.90 5.45 -0.26
CA SER A 147 -1.89 6.53 -0.31
C SER A 147 -1.78 7.23 -1.67
N SER A 148 -2.92 7.50 -2.31
CA SER A 148 -2.99 8.38 -3.48
C SER A 148 -2.50 9.78 -3.09
N LYS A 149 -1.65 10.36 -3.95
CA LYS A 149 -1.03 11.67 -3.74
C LYS A 149 -0.91 12.40 -5.06
N GLY A 150 -1.09 13.71 -4.99
CA GLY A 150 -1.02 14.58 -6.16
C GLY A 150 -2.39 14.78 -6.80
N LEU A 151 -2.56 15.95 -7.38
CA LEU A 151 -3.73 16.32 -8.15
C LEU A 151 -3.33 16.43 -9.61
N VAL A 152 -4.24 16.05 -10.50
CA VAL A 152 -4.14 16.26 -11.94
C VAL A 152 -5.32 17.11 -12.41
N CYS A 153 -5.04 18.02 -13.34
CA CYS A 153 -6.02 18.90 -13.96
C CYS A 153 -5.60 19.05 -15.44
N GLY A 154 -6.58 19.18 -16.33
CA GLY A 154 -6.34 19.20 -17.77
C GLY A 154 -7.23 18.22 -18.51
N SER A 155 -7.99 18.71 -19.49
CA SER A 155 -8.67 17.86 -20.47
C SER A 155 -7.66 17.14 -21.36
N GLY A 156 -8.07 16.01 -21.93
CA GLY A 156 -7.23 15.22 -22.83
C GLY A 156 -6.39 14.15 -22.14
N LEU A 157 -6.54 13.94 -20.82
CA LEU A 157 -6.04 12.76 -20.12
C LEU A 157 -7.21 11.82 -19.80
N THR A 158 -7.06 10.54 -20.11
CA THR A 158 -7.96 9.47 -19.69
C THR A 158 -7.17 8.46 -18.86
N ILE A 159 -7.62 8.17 -17.66
CA ILE A 159 -7.04 7.15 -16.78
C ILE A 159 -8.06 6.01 -16.67
N ARG A 160 -7.69 4.81 -17.10
CA ARG A 160 -8.52 3.62 -16.93
C ARG A 160 -8.06 2.87 -15.69
N LEU A 161 -8.97 2.59 -14.79
CA LEU A 161 -8.71 1.81 -13.59
C LEU A 161 -8.95 0.33 -13.83
N SER A 162 -8.25 -0.51 -13.08
CA SER A 162 -8.45 -1.97 -13.07
C SER A 162 -9.86 -2.37 -12.62
N SER A 163 -10.61 -1.46 -11.97
CA SER A 163 -12.03 -1.62 -11.64
C SER A 163 -12.97 -1.48 -12.85
N GLY A 164 -12.47 -1.01 -13.99
CA GLY A 164 -13.25 -0.62 -15.16
C GLY A 164 -13.72 0.84 -15.13
N GLU A 165 -13.55 1.54 -14.02
CA GLU A 165 -13.82 2.99 -13.94
C GLU A 165 -12.85 3.77 -14.83
N THR A 166 -13.35 4.84 -15.44
CA THR A 166 -12.54 5.76 -16.25
C THR A 166 -12.59 7.15 -15.64
N ILE A 167 -11.42 7.69 -15.31
CA ILE A 167 -11.26 9.04 -14.78
C ILE A 167 -10.75 9.94 -15.91
N GLN A 168 -11.48 11.00 -16.19
CA GLN A 168 -11.10 12.05 -17.14
C GLN A 168 -11.00 13.38 -16.39
N PRO A 169 -9.78 13.83 -16.04
CA PRO A 169 -9.60 15.16 -15.49
C PRO A 169 -10.07 16.22 -16.49
N THR A 170 -10.62 17.31 -15.99
CA THR A 170 -11.15 18.41 -16.81
C THR A 170 -10.36 19.68 -16.58
N ASP A 171 -10.45 20.62 -17.53
CA ASP A 171 -9.88 21.96 -17.43
C ASP A 171 -10.61 22.87 -16.42
N THR A 172 -11.78 22.45 -15.93
CA THR A 172 -12.70 23.27 -15.13
C THR A 172 -13.29 22.53 -13.94
N GLU A 173 -13.66 23.29 -12.90
CA GLU A 173 -14.20 22.82 -11.62
C GLU A 173 -15.38 21.85 -11.80
N VAL A 174 -15.20 20.57 -11.43
CA VAL A 174 -16.33 19.64 -11.34
C VAL A 174 -16.89 19.68 -9.93
N HIS A 175 -18.01 20.38 -9.76
CA HIS A 175 -18.92 20.14 -8.65
C HIS A 175 -19.66 18.81 -8.85
N THR A 176 -19.06 17.70 -8.41
CA THR A 176 -19.86 16.50 -8.12
C THR A 176 -20.09 16.44 -6.62
N TYR A 177 -21.04 17.23 -6.13
CA TYR A 177 -21.65 16.94 -4.84
C TYR A 177 -22.59 15.75 -5.03
N GLY A 178 -22.17 14.57 -4.56
CA GLY A 178 -23.14 13.60 -4.03
C GLY A 178 -23.92 14.24 -2.86
N PRO A 179 -25.11 13.72 -2.49
CA PRO A 179 -25.98 14.41 -1.55
C PRO A 179 -25.35 14.48 -0.14
N ILE A 180 -24.83 15.65 0.24
CA ILE A 180 -24.38 15.94 1.60
C ILE A 180 -25.60 16.31 2.44
N PHE A 181 -26.08 15.35 3.23
CA PHE A 181 -26.82 15.68 4.45
C PHE A 181 -25.81 16.18 5.48
N THR A 182 -25.72 17.50 5.66
CA THR A 182 -25.49 18.20 6.94
C THR A 182 -25.30 19.69 6.66
N GLY A 183 -26.06 20.50 7.40
CA GLY A 183 -26.30 21.91 7.10
C GLY A 183 -25.10 22.84 7.26
N ASN A 184 -25.23 23.97 6.57
CA ASN A 184 -24.50 25.23 6.72
C ASN A 184 -22.96 25.16 6.63
N ARG A 185 -22.45 25.20 5.39
CA ARG A 185 -21.20 25.91 5.07
C ARG A 185 -21.40 26.79 3.84
N ARG A 186 -20.76 27.95 3.84
CA ARG A 186 -20.68 28.90 2.72
C ARG A 186 -20.13 28.17 1.49
N ASN A 187 -20.74 28.37 0.33
CA ASN A 187 -20.26 27.87 -0.96
C ASN A 187 -18.94 28.60 -1.31
N ASP A 188 -17.83 27.99 -0.93
CA ASP A 188 -16.49 28.34 -1.42
C ASP A 188 -16.24 27.40 -2.61
N THR A 189 -16.63 27.85 -3.81
CA THR A 189 -16.39 27.20 -5.10
C THR A 189 -14.88 27.16 -5.32
N ARG A 190 -14.24 26.02 -5.03
CA ARG A 190 -12.80 25.85 -5.21
C ARG A 190 -12.53 24.85 -6.31
N SER A 191 -11.74 25.26 -7.30
CA SER A 191 -11.07 24.38 -8.24
C SER A 191 -10.27 23.32 -7.50
N GLN A 192 -10.85 22.12 -7.39
CA GLN A 192 -10.17 20.94 -6.88
C GLN A 192 -9.74 20.12 -8.10
N GLY A 193 -8.43 19.99 -8.30
CA GLY A 193 -7.91 19.02 -9.26
C GLY A 193 -8.39 17.61 -8.93
N THR A 194 -8.36 16.71 -9.91
CA THR A 194 -8.71 15.30 -9.72
C THR A 194 -7.59 14.60 -8.96
N LEU A 195 -7.93 13.84 -7.91
CA LEU A 195 -6.92 13.05 -7.18
C LEU A 195 -6.34 11.97 -8.09
N ILE A 196 -5.01 11.89 -8.16
CA ILE A 196 -4.36 10.82 -8.92
C ILE A 196 -4.58 9.49 -8.18
N PRO A 197 -5.18 8.48 -8.83
CA PRO A 197 -5.37 7.15 -8.26
C PRO A 197 -4.04 6.52 -7.85
N VAL A 198 -4.09 5.53 -6.96
CA VAL A 198 -2.90 4.77 -6.62
C VAL A 198 -2.45 4.01 -7.86
N GLY A 199 -1.16 4.03 -8.18
CA GLY A 199 -0.65 3.46 -9.43
C GLY A 199 -0.96 1.96 -9.63
N GLU A 200 -1.17 1.22 -8.55
CA GLU A 200 -1.58 -0.19 -8.56
C GLU A 200 -3.00 -0.40 -9.11
N ASP A 201 -3.85 0.64 -9.02
CA ASP A 201 -5.23 0.61 -9.51
C ASP A 201 -5.32 1.09 -10.97
N ILE A 202 -4.24 1.62 -11.55
CA ILE A 202 -4.22 2.18 -12.91
C ILE A 202 -3.88 1.08 -13.92
N GLU A 203 -4.82 0.79 -14.81
CA GLU A 203 -4.64 -0.15 -15.91
C GLU A 203 -3.89 0.51 -17.08
N SER A 204 -4.33 1.71 -17.48
CA SER A 204 -3.73 2.43 -18.60
C SER A 204 -4.01 3.92 -18.56
N PHE A 205 -3.18 4.67 -19.30
CA PHE A 205 -3.37 6.08 -19.59
C PHE A 205 -3.61 6.27 -21.09
N GLY A 206 -4.51 7.17 -21.44
CA GLY A 206 -4.70 7.68 -22.80
C GLY A 206 -4.52 9.19 -22.81
N LEU A 207 -3.84 9.71 -23.82
CA LEU A 207 -3.70 11.14 -24.06
C LEU A 207 -4.34 11.47 -25.42
N GLU A 208 -5.07 12.58 -25.50
CA GLU A 208 -5.52 13.13 -26.78
C GLU A 208 -4.32 13.64 -27.60
N GLU A 209 -4.40 13.54 -28.93
CA GLU A 209 -3.28 13.82 -29.83
C GLU A 209 -2.81 15.29 -29.81
N ASP A 210 -3.64 16.20 -29.32
CA ASP A 210 -3.35 17.64 -29.20
C ASP A 210 -2.65 18.02 -27.88
N VAL A 211 -2.45 17.05 -26.97
CA VAL A 211 -1.67 17.26 -25.74
C VAL A 211 -0.17 17.25 -26.07
N CYS A 212 0.42 18.44 -26.16
CA CYS A 212 1.84 18.59 -26.54
C CYS A 212 2.81 18.68 -25.35
N TRP A 213 2.33 18.97 -24.14
CA TRP A 213 3.16 19.16 -22.95
C TRP A 213 2.43 18.80 -21.66
N VAL A 214 3.20 18.47 -20.63
CA VAL A 214 2.71 18.26 -19.25
C VAL A 214 3.51 19.16 -18.32
N LEU A 215 2.82 19.87 -17.42
CA LEU A 215 3.44 20.72 -16.40
C LEU A 215 3.36 20.03 -15.03
N VAL A 216 4.52 19.68 -14.48
CA VAL A 216 4.63 19.09 -13.14
C VAL A 216 4.97 20.19 -12.13
N VAL A 217 4.15 20.32 -11.10
CA VAL A 217 4.31 21.35 -10.07
C VAL A 217 4.50 20.68 -8.70
N GLU A 218 5.67 20.87 -8.08
CA GLU A 218 6.06 20.15 -6.85
C GLU A 218 5.35 20.68 -5.59
N LYS A 219 4.99 21.96 -5.57
CA LYS A 219 4.31 22.58 -4.43
C LYS A 219 2.82 22.61 -4.69
N GLU A 220 1.98 22.34 -3.69
CA GLU A 220 0.54 22.57 -3.82
C GLU A 220 0.27 24.04 -4.11
N VAL A 221 0.05 24.34 -5.39
CA VAL A 221 -0.37 25.64 -5.84
C VAL A 221 -1.87 25.69 -5.60
N ARG A 222 -2.23 26.16 -4.41
CA ARG A 222 -3.64 26.32 -3.97
C ARG A 222 -4.43 27.25 -4.90
N ASP A 223 -3.71 28.12 -5.59
CA ASP A 223 -4.21 29.05 -6.58
C ASP A 223 -3.38 28.84 -7.84
N LEU A 224 -3.61 27.74 -8.58
CA LEU A 224 -3.08 27.65 -9.96
C LEU A 224 -3.55 28.94 -10.62
N PRO A 225 -2.63 29.82 -11.08
CA PRO A 225 -3.04 31.15 -11.46
C PRO A 225 -4.11 30.98 -12.51
N SER A 226 -5.20 31.72 -12.30
CA SER A 226 -6.38 31.79 -13.14
C SER A 226 -6.05 31.54 -14.63
N ILE A 227 -6.99 30.93 -15.35
CA ILE A 227 -7.09 30.74 -16.82
C ILE A 227 -6.04 31.51 -17.66
N PRO A 228 -5.79 32.83 -17.50
CA PRO A 228 -4.65 33.54 -18.12
C PRO A 228 -3.26 32.87 -18.06
N PHE A 229 -2.87 32.11 -17.04
CA PHE A 229 -1.57 31.43 -17.02
C PHE A 229 -1.52 30.22 -17.97
N ILE A 230 -2.60 29.44 -18.02
CA ILE A 230 -2.74 28.32 -18.96
C ILE A 230 -2.91 28.85 -20.39
N ASP A 231 -3.60 29.97 -20.59
CA ASP A 231 -3.69 30.63 -21.89
C ASP A 231 -2.35 31.23 -22.35
N ALA A 232 -1.55 31.79 -21.42
CA ALA A 232 -0.19 32.25 -21.72
C ALA A 232 0.73 31.10 -22.14
N LEU A 233 0.55 29.91 -21.53
CA LEU A 233 1.23 28.67 -21.93
C LEU A 233 0.78 28.18 -23.32
N ARG A 234 -0.54 28.18 -23.60
CA ARG A 234 -1.10 27.80 -24.92
C ARG A 234 -0.69 28.74 -26.05
N THR A 235 -0.47 30.02 -25.75
CA THR A 235 -0.09 31.05 -26.75
C THR A 235 1.41 31.17 -27.00
N GLY A 236 2.25 30.37 -26.33
CA GLY A 236 3.69 30.28 -26.60
C GLY A 236 4.50 31.52 -26.19
N ILE A 237 3.96 32.38 -25.34
CA ILE A 237 4.66 33.60 -24.91
C ILE A 237 5.52 33.30 -23.68
N GLY A 238 6.74 32.82 -23.93
CA GLY A 238 7.82 32.77 -22.95
C GLY A 238 8.26 31.36 -22.58
N GLY A 239 9.47 31.00 -22.98
CA GLY A 239 10.11 29.73 -22.63
C GLY A 239 10.18 29.55 -21.12
N LEU A 240 9.64 28.43 -20.62
CA LEU A 240 9.67 28.09 -19.21
C LEU A 240 10.70 27.00 -18.92
N PRO A 241 11.42 27.10 -17.79
CA PRO A 241 12.30 26.05 -17.32
C PRO A 241 11.45 24.86 -16.82
N ASN A 242 11.85 23.64 -17.21
CA ASN A 242 11.33 22.33 -16.74
C ASN A 242 10.06 21.76 -17.42
N ALA A 243 9.65 22.26 -18.58
CA ALA A 243 8.69 21.53 -19.42
C ALA A 243 9.34 20.24 -19.96
N LEU A 244 8.73 19.07 -19.68
CA LEU A 244 9.20 17.80 -20.24
C LEU A 244 8.53 17.57 -21.60
N SER A 245 9.34 17.44 -22.66
CA SER A 245 8.88 16.95 -23.96
C SER A 245 8.48 15.48 -23.85
N LEU A 246 7.32 15.12 -24.41
CA LEU A 246 6.77 13.75 -24.44
C LEU A 246 7.72 12.73 -25.10
N GLU A 247 8.68 13.18 -25.91
CA GLU A 247 9.71 12.35 -26.55
C GLU A 247 10.67 11.65 -25.55
N ASN A 248 10.66 12.03 -24.27
CA ASN A 248 11.53 11.45 -23.24
C ASN A 248 10.85 10.42 -22.32
N VAL A 249 9.56 10.12 -22.52
CA VAL A 249 8.85 9.09 -21.75
C VAL A 249 8.97 7.75 -22.46
N LYS A 250 9.93 6.91 -22.03
CA LYS A 250 10.00 5.52 -22.50
C LYS A 250 8.87 4.72 -21.84
N PRO A 251 8.06 3.96 -22.59
CA PRO A 251 7.11 3.02 -21.99
C PRO A 251 7.88 1.91 -21.22
N PRO A 252 7.25 1.27 -20.22
CA PRO A 252 7.85 0.19 -19.44
C PRO A 252 8.27 -1.01 -20.31
#